data_AF-A0A316JMN3-F1
#
_entry.id   AF-A0A316JMN3-F1
#
_cell.length_a   1.000
_cell.length_b   1.000
_cell.length_c   1.000
_cell.angle_alpha   90.00
_cell.angle_beta   90.00
_cell.angle_gamma   90.00
#
_symmetry.space_group_name_H-M   'P 1'
#
loop_
_entity.id
_entity.type
_entity.pdbx_description
1 polymer ?
#
loop_
_entity_poly.entity_id
_entity_poly.type
_entity_poly.pdbx_seq_one_letter_code
_entity_poly.pdbx_strand_id
1 'polypeptide(L)'
;MACAGASASGQVFKAKPLSSSDQATELWPSPQPLWQAAPEAVAAGLCADAVSGGPQLSGPWRLLLLGDGSPTRHLQSLTGQPVQVEVIAMRADQQVASEAPLEVEELEPPLVRRQVWLRCGPLTLAWAESWWNQEQAEQHLQARNQPIWTSLTANRAELYREVDGLARVQAPSLEEGFGIPGPYWSRHYRFFRGGRELTVIREVFSPLLERWLGPAEHKTP
;
A
#
# COMPACT_ATOMS: atom_id res chain seq x y z
N MET A 1 -20.79 -52.68 -39.02
CA MET A 1 -21.68 -51.81 -38.21
C MET A 1 -20.77 -50.83 -37.49
N ALA A 2 -20.71 -49.60 -37.99
CA ALA A 2 -19.79 -48.54 -37.55
C ALA A 2 -20.58 -47.47 -36.78
N CYS A 3 -19.96 -46.89 -35.75
CA CYS A 3 -20.20 -45.54 -35.22
C CYS A 3 -18.93 -45.18 -34.43
N ALA A 4 -17.97 -44.44 -35.01
CA ALA A 4 -17.92 -42.98 -35.14
C ALA A 4 -17.57 -42.29 -33.81
N GLY A 5 -16.39 -41.67 -33.77
CA GLY A 5 -15.84 -40.98 -32.62
C GLY A 5 -16.34 -39.54 -32.46
N ALA A 6 -15.92 -38.92 -31.36
CA ALA A 6 -15.95 -37.48 -31.19
C ALA A 6 -14.75 -37.05 -30.35
N SER A 7 -13.81 -36.41 -31.02
CA SER A 7 -12.73 -35.61 -30.44
C SER A 7 -13.35 -34.37 -29.80
N ALA A 8 -13.13 -34.17 -28.49
CA ALA A 8 -13.51 -32.93 -27.81
C ALA A 8 -12.31 -31.99 -27.81
N SER A 9 -12.25 -31.15 -28.84
CA SER A 9 -11.32 -30.05 -29.04
C SER A 9 -11.37 -29.08 -27.85
N GLY A 10 -10.19 -28.72 -27.34
CA GLY A 10 -10.04 -27.73 -26.27
C GLY A 10 -10.61 -26.36 -26.66
N GLN A 11 -11.57 -25.88 -25.89
CA GLN A 11 -11.92 -24.46 -25.87
C GLN A 11 -11.00 -23.75 -24.89
N VAL A 12 -9.99 -23.09 -25.44
CA VAL A 12 -9.25 -22.03 -24.75
C VAL A 12 -10.26 -20.94 -24.42
N PHE A 13 -10.57 -20.76 -23.13
CA PHE A 13 -11.32 -19.62 -22.65
C PHE A 13 -10.54 -18.35 -23.01
N LYS A 14 -10.89 -17.70 -24.12
CA LYS A 14 -10.44 -16.34 -24.41
C LYS A 14 -11.03 -15.44 -23.33
N ALA A 15 -10.15 -14.90 -22.48
CA ALA A 15 -10.50 -13.87 -21.51
C ALA A 15 -11.27 -12.76 -22.25
N LYS A 16 -12.49 -12.52 -21.78
CA LYS A 16 -13.36 -11.46 -22.29
C LYS A 16 -12.70 -10.13 -21.94
N PRO A 17 -12.47 -9.22 -22.90
CA PRO A 17 -11.93 -7.90 -22.58
C PRO A 17 -12.87 -7.19 -21.60
N LEU A 18 -12.28 -6.60 -20.57
CA LEU A 18 -12.98 -5.85 -19.51
C LEU A 18 -13.90 -4.80 -20.14
N SER A 19 -15.19 -4.85 -19.80
CA SER A 19 -16.19 -3.94 -20.34
C SER A 19 -16.03 -2.53 -19.76
N SER A 20 -16.21 -1.55 -20.64
CA SER A 20 -16.03 -0.12 -20.50
C SER A 20 -16.97 0.56 -19.49
N SER A 21 -16.55 0.61 -18.22
CA SER A 21 -16.99 1.64 -17.27
C SER A 21 -15.87 2.05 -16.29
N ASP A 22 -14.62 2.05 -16.76
CA ASP A 22 -13.48 2.60 -16.02
C ASP A 22 -13.37 4.09 -16.36
N GLN A 23 -13.94 4.97 -15.53
CA GLN A 23 -13.45 6.35 -15.51
C GLN A 23 -12.03 6.28 -14.95
N ALA A 24 -11.05 6.21 -15.86
CA ALA A 24 -9.67 6.18 -15.47
C ALA A 24 -9.29 7.59 -14.99
N THR A 25 -9.24 7.77 -13.68
CA THR A 25 -8.80 9.02 -13.03
C THR A 25 -7.28 9.20 -13.17
N GLU A 26 -6.82 10.44 -13.24
CA GLU A 26 -5.38 10.75 -13.24
C GLU A 26 -4.70 10.28 -11.94
N LEU A 27 -3.43 9.87 -12.07
CA LEU A 27 -2.61 9.56 -10.90
C LEU A 27 -2.46 10.83 -10.07
N TRP A 28 -2.76 10.72 -8.78
CA TRP A 28 -2.49 11.80 -7.85
C TRP A 28 -0.98 11.91 -7.63
N PRO A 29 -0.45 13.12 -7.36
CA PRO A 29 0.94 13.27 -6.95
C PRO A 29 1.26 12.41 -5.71
N SER A 30 2.48 11.90 -5.67
CA SER A 30 3.03 11.27 -4.46
C SER A 30 3.06 12.30 -3.32
N PRO A 31 2.74 11.90 -2.06
CA PRO A 31 2.81 12.83 -0.95
C PRO A 31 4.25 13.25 -0.66
N GLN A 32 4.44 14.53 -0.33
CA GLN A 32 5.75 15.11 -0.07
C GLN A 32 6.28 14.64 1.29
N PRO A 33 7.50 14.07 1.37
CA PRO A 33 8.12 13.76 2.64
C PRO A 33 8.62 15.04 3.35
N LEU A 34 8.25 15.19 4.61
CA LEU A 34 8.75 16.24 5.52
C LEU A 34 9.86 15.73 6.43
N TRP A 35 9.82 14.44 6.74
CA TRP A 35 10.81 13.73 7.55
C TRP A 35 10.82 12.27 7.12
N GLN A 36 11.98 11.63 7.14
CA GLN A 36 12.16 10.21 6.82
C GLN A 36 13.20 9.59 7.75
N ALA A 37 13.03 8.31 8.06
CA ALA A 37 14.03 7.52 8.79
C ALA A 37 13.98 6.04 8.43
N ALA A 38 15.13 5.39 8.55
CA ALA A 38 15.25 3.95 8.45
C ALA A 38 14.56 3.25 9.64
N PRO A 39 13.94 2.07 9.45
CA PRO A 39 13.23 1.33 10.49
C PRO A 39 14.13 1.01 11.69
N GLU A 40 15.41 0.71 11.48
CA GLU A 40 16.38 0.37 12.53
C GLU A 40 16.65 1.57 13.44
N ALA A 41 16.76 2.76 12.86
CA ALA A 41 16.92 4.00 13.62
C ALA A 41 15.68 4.25 14.50
N VAL A 42 14.48 3.99 13.96
CA VAL A 42 13.25 4.13 14.72
C VAL A 42 13.10 3.05 15.80
N ALA A 43 13.47 1.81 15.50
CA ALA A 43 13.47 0.71 16.45
C ALA A 43 14.44 0.95 17.61
N ALA A 44 15.63 1.50 17.32
CA ALA A 44 16.62 1.86 18.33
C ALA A 44 16.25 3.11 19.14
N GLY A 45 15.15 3.80 18.81
CA GLY A 45 14.77 5.06 19.45
C GLY A 45 15.68 6.24 19.08
N LEU A 46 16.46 6.09 18.01
CA LEU A 46 17.45 7.05 17.52
C LEU A 46 16.84 8.10 16.58
N CYS A 47 15.51 8.15 16.43
CA CYS A 47 14.82 9.20 15.66
C CYS A 47 15.12 10.61 16.17
N ALA A 48 15.62 10.71 17.40
CA ALA A 48 16.15 11.93 17.98
C ALA A 48 17.66 11.94 17.78
N ASP A 49 18.15 12.51 16.68
CA ASP A 49 19.46 13.14 16.75
C ASP A 49 19.38 14.16 17.89
N ALA A 50 20.31 14.06 18.84
CA ALA A 50 20.41 14.93 20.02
C ALA A 50 20.53 16.44 19.69
N VAL A 51 20.58 16.77 18.39
CA VAL A 51 20.68 18.11 17.83
C VAL A 51 19.41 18.51 17.05
N SER A 52 18.54 17.58 16.63
CA SER A 52 17.41 17.86 15.71
C SER A 52 16.02 17.44 16.19
N GLY A 53 15.87 16.72 17.32
CA GLY A 53 14.58 16.59 18.01
C GLY A 53 13.45 15.95 17.17
N GLY A 54 13.73 14.85 16.47
CA GLY A 54 12.72 14.13 15.69
C GLY A 54 11.58 13.55 16.54
N PRO A 55 10.45 13.18 15.94
CA PRO A 55 9.23 12.83 16.67
C PRO A 55 9.40 11.51 17.42
N GLN A 56 9.10 11.50 18.72
CA GLN A 56 9.13 10.28 19.52
C GLN A 56 7.80 9.53 19.38
N LEU A 57 7.76 8.58 18.45
CA LEU A 57 6.58 7.74 18.21
C LEU A 57 6.17 6.96 19.47
N SER A 58 4.87 6.93 19.76
CA SER A 58 4.32 6.12 20.84
C SER A 58 4.40 4.62 20.51
N GLY A 59 4.38 3.77 21.55
CA GLY A 59 4.49 2.31 21.41
C GLY A 59 3.53 1.71 20.37
N PRO A 60 2.21 1.99 20.43
CA PRO A 60 1.25 1.47 19.45
C PRO A 60 1.54 1.89 18.01
N TRP A 61 1.97 3.14 17.80
CA TRP A 61 2.33 3.63 16.47
C TRP A 61 3.65 3.07 15.95
N ARG A 62 4.63 2.83 16.83
CA ARG A 62 5.85 2.09 16.48
C ARG A 62 5.52 0.68 16.01
N LEU A 63 4.64 -0.04 16.71
CA LEU A 63 4.21 -1.38 16.31
C LEU A 63 3.46 -1.36 14.97
N LEU A 64 2.58 -0.38 14.76
CA LEU A 64 1.87 -0.25 13.48
C LEU A 64 2.84 0.04 12.33
N LEU A 65 3.77 0.98 12.50
CA LEU A 65 4.63 1.44 11.42
C LEU A 65 5.77 0.47 11.10
N LEU A 66 6.39 -0.13 12.12
CA LEU A 66 7.51 -1.07 11.95
C LEU A 66 7.04 -2.52 11.69
N GLY A 67 5.80 -2.85 12.01
CA GLY A 67 5.30 -4.22 11.89
C GLY A 67 5.15 -4.68 10.44
N ASP A 68 5.45 -5.94 10.16
CA ASP A 68 5.25 -6.59 8.84
C ASP A 68 3.79 -7.05 8.61
N GLY A 69 2.88 -6.73 9.53
CA GLY A 69 1.48 -7.11 9.47
C GLY A 69 0.69 -6.42 8.36
N SER A 70 -0.34 -7.08 7.86
CA SER A 70 -1.26 -6.51 6.86
C SER A 70 -2.06 -5.35 7.46
N PRO A 71 -2.03 -4.15 6.85
CA PRO A 71 -2.77 -2.99 7.36
C PRO A 71 -4.27 -3.24 7.38
N THR A 72 -4.81 -3.97 6.39
CA THR A 72 -6.24 -4.27 6.36
C THR A 72 -6.65 -5.14 7.55
N ARG A 73 -5.80 -6.11 7.94
CA ARG A 73 -6.02 -6.90 9.16
C ARG A 73 -5.91 -6.03 10.41
N HIS A 74 -4.95 -5.13 10.49
CA HIS A 74 -4.80 -4.21 11.62
C HIS A 74 -6.01 -3.29 11.76
N LEU A 75 -6.43 -2.63 10.68
CA LEU A 75 -7.59 -1.73 10.66
C LEU A 75 -8.88 -2.47 11.04
N GLN A 76 -9.10 -3.67 10.51
CA GLN A 76 -10.24 -4.49 10.91
C GLN A 76 -10.18 -4.88 12.38
N SER A 77 -8.99 -5.24 12.90
CA SER A 77 -8.82 -5.58 14.32
C SER A 77 -9.07 -4.39 15.24
N LEU A 78 -8.66 -3.18 14.85
CA LEU A 78 -8.84 -1.97 15.65
C LEU A 78 -10.30 -1.51 15.63
N THR A 79 -10.95 -1.56 14.47
CA THR A 79 -12.30 -0.99 14.28
C THR A 79 -13.43 -2.00 14.52
N GLY A 80 -13.14 -3.30 14.42
CA GLY A 80 -14.15 -4.35 14.35
C GLY A 80 -14.95 -4.35 13.04
N GLN A 81 -14.57 -3.53 12.05
CA GLN A 81 -15.29 -3.37 10.79
C GLN A 81 -14.50 -3.94 9.60
N PRO A 82 -15.18 -4.49 8.58
CA PRO A 82 -14.51 -4.93 7.36
C PRO A 82 -13.88 -3.73 6.63
N VAL A 83 -12.66 -3.93 6.13
CA VAL A 83 -11.96 -2.91 5.33
C VAL A 83 -12.43 -2.99 3.88
N GLN A 84 -12.91 -1.85 3.37
CA GLN A 84 -13.21 -1.65 1.96
C GLN A 84 -12.05 -0.95 1.29
N VAL A 85 -11.63 -1.45 0.13
CA VAL A 85 -10.60 -0.81 -0.70
C VAL A 85 -11.29 -0.08 -1.85
N GLU A 86 -11.11 1.23 -1.89
CA GLU A 86 -11.61 2.08 -2.97
C GLU A 86 -10.45 2.51 -3.85
N VAL A 87 -10.49 2.13 -5.13
CA VAL A 87 -9.43 2.48 -6.09
C VAL A 87 -9.66 3.90 -6.60
N ILE A 88 -8.66 4.74 -6.40
CA ILE A 88 -8.64 6.14 -6.85
C ILE A 88 -8.11 6.20 -8.29
N ALA A 89 -6.96 5.55 -8.51
CA ALA A 89 -6.30 5.48 -9.81
C ALA A 89 -5.50 4.18 -9.93
N MET A 90 -5.40 3.65 -11.15
CA MET A 90 -4.52 2.52 -11.47
C MET A 90 -4.07 2.62 -12.93
N ARG A 91 -2.83 3.08 -13.16
CA ARG A 91 -2.34 3.51 -14.48
C ARG A 91 -0.86 3.19 -14.64
N ALA A 92 -0.40 3.19 -15.89
CA ALA A 92 1.03 3.20 -16.17
C ALA A 92 1.68 4.45 -15.53
N ASP A 93 2.82 4.26 -14.87
CA ASP A 93 3.62 5.31 -14.26
C ASP A 93 4.90 5.49 -15.08
N GLN A 94 4.81 6.34 -16.11
CA GLN A 94 5.90 6.53 -17.08
C GLN A 94 7.05 7.38 -16.52
N GLN A 95 6.75 8.21 -15.52
CA GLN A 95 7.72 9.09 -14.90
C GLN A 95 7.48 9.07 -13.39
N VAL A 96 8.12 8.09 -12.75
CA VAL A 96 8.10 7.96 -11.29
C VAL A 96 8.57 9.28 -10.68
N ALA A 97 7.72 9.85 -9.82
CA ALA A 97 7.99 11.13 -9.18
C ALA A 97 9.15 11.01 -8.18
N SER A 98 9.91 12.09 -7.97
CA SER A 98 11.01 12.13 -7.00
C SER A 98 10.58 11.87 -5.56
N GLU A 99 9.30 12.03 -5.25
CA GLU A 99 8.72 11.76 -3.93
C GLU A 99 8.32 10.28 -3.77
N ALA A 100 8.44 9.43 -4.79
CA ALA A 100 8.27 7.99 -4.62
C ALA A 100 9.39 7.41 -3.72
N PRO A 101 9.15 6.28 -3.03
CA PRO A 101 10.22 5.55 -2.36
C PRO A 101 11.34 5.19 -3.34
N LEU A 102 12.60 5.22 -2.88
CA LEU A 102 13.77 4.96 -3.72
C LEU A 102 13.73 3.54 -4.29
N GLU A 103 13.20 2.60 -3.52
CA GLU A 103 13.05 1.18 -3.83
C GLU A 103 12.20 0.94 -5.09
N VAL A 104 11.42 1.94 -5.54
CA VAL A 104 10.69 1.85 -6.82
C VAL A 104 11.65 1.71 -8.00
N GLU A 105 12.87 2.23 -7.90
CA GLU A 105 13.92 2.10 -8.93
C GLU A 105 14.39 0.66 -9.12
N GLU A 106 14.16 -0.23 -8.14
CA GLU A 106 14.52 -1.64 -8.20
C GLU A 106 13.50 -2.48 -8.99
N LEU A 107 12.32 -1.94 -9.26
CA LEU A 107 11.28 -2.64 -10.02
C LEU A 107 11.54 -2.58 -11.52
N GLU A 108 11.31 -3.71 -12.20
CA GLU A 108 11.43 -3.77 -13.66
C GLU A 108 10.29 -2.98 -14.35
N PRO A 109 10.59 -2.01 -15.23
CA PRO A 109 9.57 -1.33 -16.03
C PRO A 109 8.99 -2.26 -17.13
N PRO A 110 7.83 -1.93 -17.73
CA PRO A 110 7.01 -0.75 -17.48
C PRO A 110 6.25 -0.84 -16.15
N LEU A 111 6.16 0.27 -15.43
CA LEU A 111 5.54 0.32 -14.11
C LEU A 111 4.05 0.67 -14.20
N VAL A 112 3.27 0.06 -13.32
CA VAL A 112 1.88 0.42 -13.02
C VAL A 112 1.81 0.90 -11.58
N ARG A 113 1.23 2.08 -11.38
CA ARG A 113 0.93 2.64 -10.07
C ARG A 113 -0.55 2.52 -9.78
N ARG A 114 -0.88 1.99 -8.61
CA ARG A 114 -2.24 1.88 -8.07
C ARG A 114 -2.34 2.69 -6.80
N GLN A 115 -3.38 3.51 -6.68
CA GLN A 115 -3.67 4.36 -5.53
C GLN A 115 -5.06 4.04 -4.99
N VAL A 116 -5.16 3.88 -3.67
CA VAL A 116 -6.39 3.43 -3.01
C VAL A 116 -6.64 4.12 -1.68
N TRP A 117 -7.91 4.22 -1.32
CA TRP A 117 -8.36 4.45 0.04
C TRP A 117 -8.67 3.13 0.75
N LEU A 118 -8.38 3.09 2.04
CA LEU A 118 -8.76 2.03 2.96
C LEU A 118 -9.82 2.57 3.92
N ARG A 119 -11.05 2.08 3.79
CA ARG A 119 -12.22 2.58 4.53
C ARG A 119 -12.76 1.51 5.48
N CYS A 120 -13.12 1.91 6.69
CA CYS A 120 -13.81 1.08 7.67
C CYS A 120 -15.15 1.75 7.98
N GLY A 121 -16.24 1.21 7.42
CA GLY A 121 -17.54 1.88 7.46
C GLY A 121 -17.44 3.30 6.87
N PRO A 122 -17.84 4.36 7.61
CA PRO A 122 -17.75 5.73 7.12
C PRO A 122 -16.34 6.36 7.23
N LEU A 123 -15.38 5.67 7.86
CA LEU A 123 -14.08 6.24 8.19
C LEU A 123 -13.04 5.91 7.11
N THR A 124 -12.40 6.94 6.55
CA THR A 124 -11.19 6.78 5.73
C THR A 124 -9.97 6.74 6.66
N LEU A 125 -9.34 5.56 6.80
CA LEU A 125 -8.31 5.34 7.83
C LEU A 125 -6.90 5.23 7.29
N ALA A 126 -6.75 4.93 6.01
CA ALA A 126 -5.46 4.98 5.35
C ALA A 126 -5.61 5.23 3.86
N TRP A 127 -4.55 5.76 3.29
CA TRP A 127 -4.30 5.84 1.87
C TRP A 127 -3.12 4.94 1.55
N ALA A 128 -3.12 4.33 0.38
CA ALA A 128 -1.94 3.61 -0.07
C ALA A 128 -1.73 3.80 -1.56
N GLU A 129 -0.47 3.70 -1.94
CA GLU A 129 -0.07 3.55 -3.31
C GLU A 129 0.94 2.43 -3.46
N SER A 130 0.93 1.79 -4.61
CA SER A 130 1.79 0.66 -4.89
C SER A 130 2.28 0.70 -6.33
N TRP A 131 3.56 0.39 -6.52
CA TRP A 131 4.22 0.25 -7.82
C TRP A 131 4.48 -1.21 -8.13
N TRP A 132 4.26 -1.56 -9.38
CA TRP A 132 4.35 -2.93 -9.87
C TRP A 132 4.94 -2.90 -11.27
N ASN A 133 5.73 -3.92 -11.62
CA ASN A 133 5.90 -4.28 -13.03
C ASN A 133 4.52 -4.59 -13.63
N GLN A 134 4.27 -4.17 -14.88
CA GLN A 134 2.97 -4.34 -15.54
C GLN A 134 2.51 -5.81 -15.60
N GLU A 135 3.40 -6.75 -15.92
CA GLU A 135 3.03 -8.17 -15.99
C GLU A 135 2.64 -8.71 -14.61
N GLN A 136 3.37 -8.29 -13.56
CA GLN A 136 3.05 -8.63 -12.17
C GLN A 136 1.70 -8.03 -11.74
N ALA A 137 1.42 -6.78 -12.14
CA ALA A 137 0.14 -6.14 -11.88
C ALA A 137 -1.02 -6.91 -12.52
N GLU A 138 -0.88 -7.34 -13.78
CA GLU A 138 -1.90 -8.11 -14.51
C GLU A 138 -2.17 -9.48 -13.87
N GLN A 139 -1.14 -10.09 -13.28
CA GLN A 139 -1.26 -11.36 -12.56
C GLN A 139 -1.90 -11.21 -11.18
N HIS A 140 -1.55 -10.16 -10.43
CA HIS A 140 -1.86 -10.03 -9.01
C HIS A 140 -2.97 -9.03 -8.67
N LEU A 141 -3.35 -8.14 -9.58
CA LEU A 141 -4.35 -7.09 -9.34
C LEU A 141 -5.63 -7.27 -10.17
N GLN A 142 -5.93 -8.50 -10.63
CA GLN A 142 -7.13 -8.79 -11.43
C GLN A 142 -8.43 -8.34 -10.74
N ALA A 143 -8.53 -8.55 -9.43
CA ALA A 143 -9.59 -8.00 -8.60
C ALA A 143 -9.13 -6.66 -8.00
N ARG A 144 -9.25 -5.59 -8.78
CA ARG A 144 -8.69 -4.25 -8.45
C ARG A 144 -9.13 -3.69 -7.10
N ASN A 145 -10.30 -4.09 -6.59
CA ASN A 145 -10.84 -3.64 -5.31
C ASN A 145 -10.51 -4.57 -4.13
N GLN A 146 -9.66 -5.58 -4.32
CA GLN A 146 -9.21 -6.45 -3.24
C GLN A 146 -7.94 -5.91 -2.56
N PRO A 147 -7.75 -6.19 -1.26
CA PRO A 147 -6.47 -5.96 -0.60
C PRO A 147 -5.36 -6.76 -1.29
N ILE A 148 -4.19 -6.14 -1.46
CA ILE A 148 -3.02 -6.75 -2.11
C ILE A 148 -2.65 -8.09 -1.43
N TRP A 149 -2.66 -8.13 -0.10
CA TRP A 149 -2.37 -9.34 0.67
C TRP A 149 -3.27 -10.53 0.30
N THR A 150 -4.57 -10.28 0.09
CA THR A 150 -5.53 -11.33 -0.27
C THR A 150 -5.19 -11.92 -1.63
N SER A 151 -4.86 -11.07 -2.60
CA SER A 151 -4.46 -11.51 -3.94
C SER A 151 -3.13 -12.28 -3.92
N LEU A 152 -2.15 -11.79 -3.16
CA LEU A 152 -0.81 -12.38 -3.11
C LEU A 152 -0.80 -13.73 -2.36
N THR A 153 -1.62 -13.89 -1.32
CA THR A 153 -1.65 -15.12 -0.51
C THR A 153 -2.67 -16.16 -0.96
N ALA A 154 -3.47 -15.90 -2.00
CA ALA A 154 -4.47 -16.83 -2.52
C ALA A 154 -3.91 -18.23 -2.84
N ASN A 155 -2.65 -18.29 -3.27
CA ASN A 155 -1.93 -19.55 -3.56
C ASN A 155 -1.01 -20.02 -2.44
N ARG A 156 -1.08 -19.42 -1.24
CA ARG A 156 -0.18 -19.68 -0.09
C ARG A 156 1.31 -19.63 -0.46
N ALA A 157 1.67 -18.80 -1.44
CA ALA A 157 3.06 -18.60 -1.82
C ALA A 157 3.81 -17.91 -0.69
N GLU A 158 5.05 -18.30 -0.46
CA GLU A 158 5.95 -17.59 0.44
C GLU A 158 6.16 -16.16 -0.11
N LEU A 159 5.83 -15.18 0.73
CA LEU A 159 6.01 -13.77 0.48
C LEU A 159 6.81 -13.22 1.64
N TYR A 160 7.95 -12.64 1.32
CA TYR A 160 8.75 -11.93 2.30
C TYR A 160 8.45 -10.43 2.20
N ARG A 161 8.37 -9.75 3.34
CA ARG A 161 8.15 -8.31 3.41
C ARG A 161 9.30 -7.68 4.15
N GLU A 162 9.79 -6.57 3.61
CA GLU A 162 10.82 -5.74 4.24
C GLU A 162 10.29 -4.32 4.37
N VAL A 163 10.15 -3.82 5.59
CA VAL A 163 9.84 -2.40 5.80
C VAL A 163 11.11 -1.63 5.55
N ASP A 164 11.09 -0.71 4.58
CA ASP A 164 12.29 -0.02 4.09
C ASP A 164 12.44 1.36 4.74
N GLY A 165 11.32 2.02 5.07
CA GLY A 165 11.38 3.33 5.70
C GLY A 165 10.07 3.88 6.23
N LEU A 166 10.21 4.79 7.18
CA LEU A 166 9.12 5.53 7.81
C LEU A 166 9.24 7.00 7.45
N ALA A 167 8.12 7.70 7.36
CA ALA A 167 8.09 9.11 7.02
C ALA A 167 6.95 9.88 7.70
N ARG A 168 7.12 11.20 7.83
CA ARG A 168 6.01 12.14 7.94
C ARG A 168 5.80 12.78 6.58
N VAL A 169 4.58 12.74 6.06
CA VAL A 169 4.26 13.22 4.72
C VAL A 169 3.10 14.20 4.73
N GLN A 170 2.98 14.98 3.66
CA GLN A 170 1.84 15.86 3.44
C GLN A 170 1.39 15.83 1.98
N ALA A 171 0.08 15.98 1.76
CA ALA A 171 -0.49 16.27 0.45
C ALA A 171 -1.89 16.89 0.64
N PRO A 172 -2.27 17.90 -0.17
CA PRO A 172 -3.62 18.48 -0.11
C PRO A 172 -4.73 17.44 -0.29
N SER A 173 -4.52 16.48 -1.19
CA SER A 173 -5.48 15.41 -1.47
C SER A 173 -5.67 14.42 -0.32
N LEU A 174 -4.65 14.27 0.54
CA LEU A 174 -4.75 13.48 1.77
C LEU A 174 -5.56 14.22 2.84
N GLU A 175 -5.40 15.55 2.95
CA GLU A 175 -6.19 16.38 3.86
C GLU A 175 -7.67 16.37 3.50
N GLU A 176 -7.99 16.50 2.22
CA GLU A 176 -9.36 16.37 1.72
C GLU A 176 -9.93 14.96 2.00
N GLY A 177 -9.16 13.91 1.67
CA GLY A 177 -9.63 12.53 1.81
C GLY A 177 -9.77 12.03 3.26
N PHE A 178 -8.90 12.48 4.17
CA PHE A 178 -9.00 12.18 5.59
C PHE A 178 -9.94 13.12 6.34
N GLY A 179 -10.18 14.33 5.82
CA GLY A 179 -10.96 15.38 6.49
C GLY A 179 -10.28 15.96 7.73
N ILE A 180 -8.98 15.70 7.92
CA ILE A 180 -8.18 16.18 9.04
C ILE A 180 -6.83 16.64 8.48
N PRO A 181 -6.35 17.85 8.82
CA PRO A 181 -5.05 18.33 8.38
C PRO A 181 -3.91 17.47 8.90
N GLY A 182 -2.87 17.37 8.09
CA GLY A 182 -1.66 16.61 8.40
C GLY A 182 -0.69 17.36 9.33
N PRO A 183 0.59 16.91 9.37
CA PRO A 183 1.19 15.88 8.52
C PRO A 183 0.82 14.45 8.98
N TYR A 184 0.99 13.48 8.09
CA TYR A 184 0.57 12.10 8.28
C TYR A 184 1.75 11.16 8.46
N TRP A 185 1.58 10.14 9.29
CA TRP A 185 2.54 9.06 9.39
C TRP A 185 2.44 8.11 8.22
N SER A 186 3.58 7.76 7.66
CA SER A 186 3.72 6.87 6.53
C SER A 186 4.79 5.83 6.78
N ARG A 187 4.63 4.69 6.12
CA ARG A 187 5.71 3.73 5.90
C ARG A 187 5.71 3.28 4.45
N HIS A 188 6.84 2.77 4.00
CA HIS A 188 6.92 2.03 2.76
C HIS A 188 7.71 0.74 2.94
N TYR A 189 7.42 -0.23 2.08
CA TYR A 189 8.00 -1.56 2.13
C TYR A 189 7.96 -2.24 0.77
N ARG A 190 8.86 -3.20 0.59
CA ARG A 190 8.87 -4.14 -0.54
C ARG A 190 8.23 -5.47 -0.17
N PHE A 191 7.57 -6.08 -1.15
CA PHE A 191 7.32 -7.51 -1.13
C PHE A 191 8.30 -8.22 -2.05
N PHE A 192 8.76 -9.40 -1.63
CA PHE A 192 9.63 -10.26 -2.41
C PHE A 192 8.96 -11.61 -2.67
N ARG A 193 9.26 -12.16 -3.86
CA ARG A 193 8.87 -13.52 -4.24
C ARG A 193 10.00 -14.19 -4.99
N GLY A 194 10.48 -15.33 -4.48
CA GLY A 194 11.62 -16.02 -5.09
C GLY A 194 12.93 -15.22 -5.07
N GLY A 195 13.12 -14.38 -4.04
CA GLY A 195 14.31 -13.54 -3.89
C GLY A 195 14.36 -12.29 -4.77
N ARG A 196 13.24 -11.94 -5.43
CA ARG A 196 13.12 -10.75 -6.28
C ARG A 196 11.99 -9.84 -5.79
N GLU A 197 12.17 -8.55 -5.97
CA GLU A 197 11.22 -7.48 -5.66
C GLU A 197 9.98 -7.63 -6.54
N LEU A 198 8.82 -7.72 -5.90
CA LEU A 198 7.53 -7.90 -6.56
C LEU A 198 6.77 -6.57 -6.68
N THR A 199 6.79 -5.79 -5.61
CA THR A 199 6.09 -4.50 -5.53
C THR A 199 6.67 -3.68 -4.40
N VAL A 200 6.61 -2.36 -4.57
CA VAL A 200 6.84 -1.36 -3.52
C VAL A 200 5.49 -0.78 -3.14
N ILE A 201 5.22 -0.67 -1.84
CA ILE A 201 3.97 -0.13 -1.32
C ILE A 201 4.29 0.97 -0.32
N ARG A 202 3.68 2.13 -0.51
CA ARG A 202 3.61 3.18 0.50
C ARG A 202 2.21 3.24 1.10
N GLU A 203 2.15 3.32 2.42
CA GLU A 203 0.94 3.52 3.19
C GLU A 203 1.04 4.82 3.97
N VAL A 204 -0.06 5.56 4.01
CA VAL A 204 -0.21 6.79 4.79
C VAL A 204 -1.44 6.64 5.68
N PHE A 205 -1.28 6.92 6.97
CA PHE A 205 -2.27 6.63 8.00
C PHE A 205 -3.00 7.88 8.45
N SER A 206 -4.33 7.78 8.57
CA SER A 206 -5.18 8.86 9.05
C SER A 206 -4.91 9.17 10.53
N PRO A 207 -4.90 10.45 10.95
CA PRO A 207 -4.83 10.82 12.37
C PRO A 207 -6.02 10.28 13.18
N LEU A 208 -7.13 9.91 12.54
CA LEU A 208 -8.27 9.26 13.20
C LEU A 208 -7.89 7.96 13.92
N LEU A 209 -6.79 7.30 13.52
CA LEU A 209 -6.31 6.09 14.19
C LEU A 209 -5.88 6.33 15.65
N GLU A 210 -5.57 7.56 16.03
CA GLU A 210 -5.27 7.91 17.42
C GLU A 210 -6.42 7.58 18.39
N ARG A 211 -7.66 7.48 17.88
CA ARG A 211 -8.82 7.02 18.67
C ARG A 211 -8.59 5.63 19.30
N TRP A 212 -7.83 4.77 18.63
CA TRP A 212 -7.55 3.41 19.10
C TRP A 212 -6.11 3.22 19.56
N LEU A 213 -5.16 3.91 18.92
CA LEU A 213 -3.73 3.76 19.18
C LEU A 213 -3.20 4.75 20.23
N GLY A 214 -4.01 5.73 20.64
CA GLY A 214 -3.53 6.90 21.37
C GLY A 214 -2.73 7.85 20.48
N PRO A 215 -2.20 8.95 21.05
CA PRO A 215 -1.41 9.94 20.31
C PRO A 215 -0.24 9.29 19.56
N ALA A 216 0.00 9.73 18.33
CA ALA A 216 1.11 9.19 17.52
C ALA A 216 2.48 9.51 18.11
N GLU A 217 2.60 10.68 18.76
CA GLU A 217 3.83 11.17 19.35
C GLU A 217 3.67 11.32 20.85
N HIS A 218 4.74 11.01 21.60
CA HIS A 218 4.84 11.44 22.99
C HIS A 218 4.96 12.96 23.03
N LYS A 219 4.03 13.63 23.72
CA LYS A 219 4.24 15.01 24.13
C LYS A 219 5.33 15.00 25.20
N THR A 220 6.46 15.65 24.94
CA THR A 220 7.42 15.94 25.99
C THR A 220 6.69 16.70 27.10
N PRO A 221 6.78 16.26 28.37
CA PRO A 221 6.16 16.95 29.48
C PRO A 221 6.70 18.38 29.67
#